data_AF-A0A1Q9BZD7-F1
#
_entry.id   AF-A0A1Q9BZD7-F1
#
_cell.length_a   1.000
_cell.length_b   1.000
_cell.length_c   1.000
_cell.angle_alpha   90.00
_cell.angle_beta   90.00
_cell.angle_gamma   90.00
#
_symmetry.space_group_name_H-M   'P 1'
#
loop_
_entity.id
_entity.type
_entity.pdbx_description
1 polymer ?
#
loop_
_entity_poly.entity_id
_entity_poly.type
_entity_poly.pdbx_seq_one_letter_code
_entity_poly.pdbx_strand_id
1 'polypeptide(L)'
;MDWKAESFGYGAVIGAFAETSQARRSFNLYLSQARPHSWQGPLVHYNSWYDFTSWQDQSFFDPRRATTVQQSLWLRQLLAELSQDQMNETSALEKISTFHDELVAKRGVQIDSFLWDDGWDDPQRGMWAFNVARFPNGFDNLVRAADSSSNGIWLSPWGGYGEAKGPVPLPVADTRSGSSQQQLPVSGTRFDGIAGDPSEVPGQIFLPDMVMVASRTAAKDRIWINLTTGTWPSPFFLLWVDSIWRGHRDVLAFSEDERPGLTIRQRWQLFRE
;
A
#
# COMPACT_ATOMS: atom_id res chain seq x y z
N MET A 1 -26.37 -26.80 -21.61
CA MET A 1 -25.26 -25.97 -21.07
C MET A 1 -24.00 -26.48 -21.72
N ASP A 2 -23.47 -25.73 -22.69
CA ASP A 2 -22.20 -26.01 -23.34
C ASP A 2 -21.07 -25.51 -22.42
N TRP A 3 -20.41 -26.44 -21.72
CA TRP A 3 -19.16 -26.14 -21.05
C TRP A 3 -18.07 -26.11 -22.12
N LYS A 4 -17.69 -24.92 -22.59
CA LYS A 4 -16.46 -24.78 -23.37
C LYS A 4 -15.31 -25.26 -22.49
N ALA A 5 -14.54 -26.23 -22.98
CA ALA A 5 -13.32 -26.67 -22.31
C ALA A 5 -12.34 -25.49 -22.29
N GLU A 6 -12.20 -24.86 -21.14
CA GLU A 6 -11.14 -23.88 -20.90
C GLU A 6 -9.85 -24.63 -20.60
N SER A 7 -8.77 -24.24 -21.28
CA SER A 7 -7.43 -24.77 -21.03
C SER A 7 -6.65 -23.77 -20.19
N PHE A 8 -6.02 -24.25 -19.12
CA PHE A 8 -5.21 -23.42 -18.22
C PHE A 8 -3.74 -23.83 -18.36
N GLY A 9 -2.87 -22.84 -18.58
CA GLY A 9 -1.42 -23.02 -18.52
C GLY A 9 -0.90 -22.68 -17.13
N TYR A 10 -0.05 -23.55 -16.57
CA TYR A 10 0.64 -23.28 -15.30
C TYR A 10 2.15 -23.47 -15.47
N GLY A 11 2.93 -22.66 -14.75
CA GLY A 11 4.37 -22.80 -14.65
C GLY A 11 4.74 -23.60 -13.40
N ALA A 12 5.74 -24.47 -13.51
CA ALA A 12 6.33 -25.16 -12.37
C ALA A 12 7.85 -24.99 -12.40
N VAL A 13 8.45 -24.89 -11.22
CA VAL A 13 9.90 -24.77 -11.04
C VAL A 13 10.33 -25.87 -10.09
N ILE A 14 11.29 -26.68 -10.53
CA ILE A 14 11.91 -27.73 -9.72
C ILE A 14 13.39 -27.38 -9.64
N GLY A 15 13.89 -27.21 -8.42
CA GLY A 15 15.29 -26.88 -8.15
C GLY A 15 15.96 -27.94 -7.30
N ALA A 16 17.26 -28.15 -7.52
CA ALA A 16 18.11 -28.91 -6.63
C ALA A 16 18.89 -27.95 -5.72
N PHE A 17 19.13 -28.37 -4.48
CA PHE A 17 19.96 -27.64 -3.52
C PHE A 17 20.94 -28.64 -2.88
N ALA A 18 22.16 -28.20 -2.59
CA ALA A 18 23.21 -29.09 -2.08
C ALA A 18 22.86 -29.68 -0.70
N GLU A 19 22.24 -28.89 0.17
CA GLU A 19 21.81 -29.29 1.51
C GLU A 19 20.51 -28.56 1.87
N THR A 20 19.64 -29.18 2.67
CA THR A 20 18.37 -28.57 3.12
C THR A 20 18.58 -27.23 3.83
N SER A 21 19.69 -27.08 4.57
CA SER A 21 20.10 -25.83 5.22
C SER A 21 20.28 -24.66 4.23
N GLN A 22 20.59 -24.96 2.97
CA GLN A 22 20.82 -24.00 1.89
C GLN A 22 19.60 -23.79 0.99
N ALA A 23 18.46 -24.42 1.28
CA ALA A 23 17.27 -24.34 0.43
C ALA A 23 16.82 -22.88 0.24
N ARG A 24 16.76 -22.07 1.32
CA ARG A 24 16.41 -20.65 1.24
C ARG A 24 17.39 -19.85 0.38
N ARG A 25 18.70 -20.09 0.53
CA ARG A 25 19.73 -19.41 -0.26
C ARG A 25 19.62 -19.77 -1.75
N SER A 26 19.45 -21.06 -2.04
CA SER A 26 19.31 -21.59 -3.40
C SER A 26 18.06 -21.02 -4.09
N PHE A 27 16.94 -20.96 -3.36
CA PHE A 27 15.71 -20.37 -3.86
C PHE A 27 15.82 -18.85 -4.08
N ASN A 28 16.50 -18.12 -3.18
CA ASN A 28 16.77 -16.70 -3.39
C ASN A 28 17.66 -16.44 -4.62
N LEU A 29 18.65 -17.31 -4.88
CA LEU A 29 19.47 -17.24 -6.10
C LEU A 29 18.61 -17.46 -7.34
N TYR A 30 17.72 -18.46 -7.32
CA TYR A 30 16.74 -18.66 -8.40
C TYR A 30 15.91 -17.41 -8.63
N LEU A 31 15.29 -16.83 -7.59
CA LEU A 31 14.49 -15.61 -7.73
C LEU A 31 15.31 -14.45 -8.30
N SER A 32 16.56 -14.28 -7.86
CA SER A 32 17.43 -13.21 -8.38
C SER A 32 17.73 -13.33 -9.88
N GLN A 33 17.74 -14.56 -10.41
CA GLN A 33 17.98 -14.85 -11.83
C GLN A 33 16.69 -14.85 -12.65
N ALA A 34 15.59 -15.34 -12.08
CA ALA A 34 14.31 -15.48 -12.75
C ALA A 34 13.54 -14.17 -12.83
N ARG A 35 13.82 -13.22 -11.92
CA ARG A 35 13.23 -11.88 -11.98
C ARG A 35 13.61 -11.21 -13.31
N PRO A 36 12.64 -10.59 -14.02
CA PRO A 36 12.91 -9.80 -15.21
C PRO A 36 13.85 -8.61 -14.94
N HIS A 37 13.98 -8.19 -13.68
CA HIS A 37 14.84 -7.09 -13.26
C HIS A 37 15.65 -7.46 -12.01
N SER A 38 16.83 -6.84 -11.86
CA SER A 38 17.64 -7.03 -10.66
C SER A 38 16.92 -6.49 -9.42
N TRP A 39 17.09 -7.19 -8.29
CA TRP A 39 16.65 -6.70 -6.99
C TRP A 39 17.44 -5.43 -6.62
N GLN A 40 16.76 -4.37 -6.19
CA GLN A 40 17.42 -3.09 -5.87
C GLN A 40 17.74 -2.90 -4.37
N GLY A 41 17.65 -3.95 -3.56
CA GLY A 41 17.93 -3.86 -2.12
C GLY A 41 16.68 -3.65 -1.26
N PRO A 42 16.82 -3.61 0.07
CA PRO A 42 15.76 -3.14 0.95
C PRO A 42 15.53 -1.64 0.75
N LEU A 43 14.32 -1.20 1.10
CA LEU A 43 13.92 0.20 0.97
C LEU A 43 13.51 0.76 2.33
N VAL A 44 14.28 1.72 2.83
CA VAL A 44 13.98 2.45 4.07
C VAL A 44 12.91 3.48 3.77
N HIS A 45 11.68 3.21 4.19
CA HIS A 45 10.57 4.15 3.99
C HIS A 45 9.81 4.43 5.28
N TYR A 46 9.19 5.61 5.26
CA TYR A 46 8.07 5.94 6.13
C TYR A 46 6.77 5.48 5.45
N ASN A 47 5.85 4.87 6.20
CA ASN A 47 4.48 4.61 5.78
C ASN A 47 3.54 5.39 6.73
N SER A 48 2.59 6.14 6.16
CA SER A 48 1.72 7.04 6.92
C SER A 48 0.49 6.40 7.59
N TRP A 49 0.25 5.10 7.41
CA TRP A 49 -0.97 4.41 7.85
C TRP A 49 -1.26 4.55 9.36
N TYR A 50 -0.22 4.42 10.18
CA TYR A 50 -0.36 4.58 11.64
C TYR A 50 -0.48 6.04 12.07
N ASP A 51 0.01 6.97 11.26
CA ASP A 51 0.10 8.38 11.61
C ASP A 51 -1.18 9.14 11.30
N PHE A 52 -1.95 8.72 10.29
CA PHE A 52 -3.12 9.48 9.84
C PHE A 52 -4.40 8.66 9.70
N THR A 53 -5.54 9.33 9.94
CA THR A 53 -6.87 8.80 9.68
C THR A 53 -7.09 8.54 8.19
N SER A 54 -7.73 7.43 7.90
CA SER A 54 -8.15 7.05 6.55
C SER A 54 -9.66 6.82 6.45
N TRP A 55 -10.15 6.64 5.23
CA TRP A 55 -11.52 6.18 5.00
C TRP A 55 -11.71 4.70 5.35
N GLN A 56 -10.63 3.91 5.37
CA GLN A 56 -10.66 2.53 5.86
C GLN A 56 -10.99 2.48 7.35
N ASP A 57 -10.52 3.43 8.18
CA ASP A 57 -10.93 3.52 9.59
C ASP A 57 -12.45 3.61 9.74
N GLN A 58 -13.10 4.43 8.91
CA GLN A 58 -14.56 4.59 8.90
C GLN A 58 -15.27 3.29 8.54
N SER A 59 -14.62 2.43 7.75
CA SER A 59 -15.15 1.13 7.32
C SER A 59 -14.92 0.04 8.37
N PHE A 60 -13.73 -0.02 8.97
CA PHE A 60 -13.38 -0.97 10.02
C PHE A 60 -14.15 -0.72 11.31
N PHE A 61 -14.33 0.55 11.68
CA PHE A 61 -14.93 0.95 12.94
C PHE A 61 -16.35 1.51 12.79
N ASP A 62 -17.07 1.11 11.74
CA ASP A 62 -18.44 1.58 11.48
C ASP A 62 -19.40 1.22 12.64
N PRO A 63 -19.93 2.21 13.39
CA PRO A 63 -20.82 1.96 14.52
C PRO A 63 -22.14 1.27 14.15
N ARG A 64 -22.49 1.23 12.86
CA ARG A 64 -23.67 0.54 12.34
C ARG A 64 -23.49 -0.99 12.31
N ARG A 65 -22.25 -1.47 12.34
CA ARG A 65 -21.92 -2.92 12.41
C ARG A 65 -21.93 -3.46 13.85
N ALA A 66 -22.16 -2.60 14.84
CA ALA A 66 -22.18 -3.00 16.25
C ALA A 66 -23.36 -3.93 16.58
N THR A 67 -23.11 -4.96 17.39
CA THR A 67 -24.14 -5.87 17.90
C THR A 67 -24.78 -5.39 19.20
N THR A 68 -24.19 -4.38 19.86
CA THR A 68 -24.71 -3.77 21.10
C THR A 68 -24.64 -2.25 21.06
N VAL A 69 -25.51 -1.60 21.83
CA VAL A 69 -25.49 -0.13 22.01
C VAL A 69 -24.14 0.34 22.57
N GLN A 70 -23.60 -0.38 23.57
CA GLN A 70 -22.33 -0.04 24.18
C GLN A 70 -21.19 -0.09 23.17
N GLN A 71 -21.15 -1.11 22.31
CA GLN A 71 -20.16 -1.21 21.25
C GLN A 71 -20.33 -0.07 20.22
N SER A 72 -21.57 0.30 19.86
CA SER A 72 -21.81 1.42 18.95
C SER A 72 -21.31 2.75 19.52
N LEU A 73 -21.53 3.01 20.81
CA LEU A 73 -21.02 4.20 21.49
C LEU A 73 -19.50 4.23 21.52
N TRP A 74 -18.87 3.10 21.85
CA TRP A 74 -17.41 2.98 21.85
C TRP A 74 -16.82 3.22 20.45
N LEU A 75 -17.38 2.62 19.40
CA LEU A 75 -16.92 2.82 18.01
C LEU A 75 -17.04 4.28 17.57
N ARG A 76 -18.10 4.99 17.97
CA ARG A 76 -18.26 6.43 17.70
C ARG A 76 -17.16 7.26 18.36
N GLN A 77 -16.86 6.95 19.62
CA GLN A 77 -15.79 7.63 20.35
C GLN A 77 -14.42 7.34 19.72
N LEU A 78 -14.14 6.07 19.42
CA LEU A 78 -12.92 5.65 18.74
C LEU A 78 -12.73 6.40 17.42
N LEU A 79 -13.76 6.45 16.57
CA LEU A 79 -13.68 7.18 15.30
C LEU A 79 -13.45 8.69 15.51
N ALA A 80 -14.08 9.29 16.51
CA ALA A 80 -13.85 10.70 16.83
C ALA A 80 -12.40 10.96 17.24
N GLU A 81 -11.82 10.07 18.06
CA GLU A 81 -10.41 10.15 18.47
C GLU A 81 -9.47 9.92 17.28
N LEU A 82 -9.70 8.88 16.46
CA LEU A 82 -8.89 8.60 15.27
C LEU A 82 -8.93 9.73 14.25
N SER A 83 -10.05 10.46 14.16
CA SER A 83 -10.27 11.54 13.18
C SER A 83 -9.49 12.84 13.46
N GLN A 84 -8.79 12.92 14.59
CA GLN A 84 -7.99 14.09 14.94
C GLN A 84 -6.75 14.22 14.05
N ASP A 85 -6.17 13.10 13.63
CA ASP A 85 -4.91 13.05 12.88
C ASP A 85 -5.17 12.90 11.37
N GLN A 86 -5.81 13.86 10.72
CA GLN A 86 -6.09 13.74 9.27
C GLN A 86 -4.86 14.04 8.41
N MET A 87 -4.63 13.21 7.39
CA MET A 87 -3.62 13.48 6.38
C MET A 87 -4.04 14.67 5.51
N ASN A 88 -3.17 15.67 5.40
CA ASN A 88 -3.30 16.82 4.50
C ASN A 88 -1.90 17.33 4.13
N GLU A 89 -1.80 18.31 3.24
CA GLU A 89 -0.52 18.84 2.78
C GLU A 89 0.37 19.32 3.93
N THR A 90 -0.19 20.06 4.90
CA THR A 90 0.55 20.57 6.06
C THR A 90 1.10 19.44 6.92
N SER A 91 0.25 18.50 7.34
CA SER A 91 0.68 17.40 8.22
C SER A 91 1.65 16.44 7.52
N ALA A 92 1.50 16.22 6.21
CA ALA A 92 2.44 15.44 5.43
C ALA A 92 3.82 16.12 5.30
N LEU A 93 3.86 17.43 5.05
CA LEU A 93 5.12 18.20 5.02
C LEU A 93 5.84 18.18 6.37
N GLU A 94 5.09 18.29 7.47
CA GLU A 94 5.65 18.18 8.83
C GLU A 94 6.31 16.82 9.07
N LYS A 95 5.73 15.72 8.55
CA LYS A 95 6.34 14.38 8.63
C LYS A 95 7.62 14.30 7.81
N ILE A 96 7.63 14.82 6.58
CA ILE A 96 8.86 14.87 5.76
C ILE A 96 9.96 15.59 6.53
N SER A 97 9.69 16.79 7.04
CA SER A 97 10.67 17.58 7.80
C SER A 97 11.14 16.86 9.07
N THR A 98 10.23 16.25 9.83
CA THR A 98 10.56 15.54 11.07
C THR A 98 11.48 14.36 10.81
N PHE A 99 11.16 13.53 9.82
CA PHE A 99 12.00 12.37 9.47
C PHE A 99 13.34 12.80 8.87
N HIS A 100 13.36 13.86 8.07
CA HIS A 100 14.60 14.44 7.57
C HIS A 100 15.49 14.91 8.74
N ASP A 101 14.96 15.71 9.65
CA ASP A 101 15.74 16.27 10.75
C ASP A 101 16.23 15.19 11.72
N GLU A 102 15.36 14.25 12.09
CA GLU A 102 15.71 13.19 13.01
C GLU A 102 16.61 12.13 12.39
N LEU A 103 16.29 11.61 11.20
CA LEU A 103 17.05 10.50 10.62
C LEU A 103 18.23 10.98 9.78
N VAL A 104 18.00 11.92 8.87
CA VAL A 104 19.02 12.37 7.92
C VAL A 104 19.99 13.32 8.59
N ALA A 105 19.52 14.46 9.08
CA ALA A 105 20.40 15.53 9.58
C ALA A 105 21.12 15.15 10.89
N LYS A 106 20.40 14.58 11.87
CA LYS A 106 20.98 14.24 13.18
C LYS A 106 21.73 12.91 13.20
N ARG A 107 21.35 11.95 12.36
CA ARG A 107 21.83 10.55 12.45
C ARG A 107 22.50 10.03 11.17
N GLY A 108 22.50 10.79 10.08
CA GLY A 108 23.10 10.38 8.81
C GLY A 108 22.44 9.16 8.16
N VAL A 109 21.17 8.87 8.51
CA VAL A 109 20.39 7.77 7.96
C VAL A 109 19.60 8.28 6.76
N GLN A 110 19.84 7.70 5.58
CA GLN A 110 19.07 7.97 4.38
C GLN A 110 17.66 7.37 4.49
N ILE A 111 16.64 8.17 4.14
CA ILE A 111 15.29 7.69 3.89
C ILE A 111 15.06 7.65 2.38
N ASP A 112 14.66 6.49 1.86
CA ASP A 112 14.52 6.27 0.42
C ASP A 112 13.16 6.74 -0.09
N SER A 113 12.12 6.69 0.75
CA SER A 113 10.76 7.03 0.34
C SER A 113 9.83 7.42 1.49
N PHE A 114 8.87 8.29 1.18
CA PHE A 114 7.68 8.54 1.98
C PHE A 114 6.47 7.92 1.28
N LEU A 115 5.88 6.88 1.86
CA LEU A 115 4.69 6.21 1.36
C LEU A 115 3.45 6.82 2.04
N TRP A 116 2.65 7.52 1.23
CA TRP A 116 1.36 8.06 1.63
C TRP A 116 0.31 6.99 1.47
N ASP A 117 -0.03 6.38 2.61
CA ASP A 117 -1.04 5.35 2.71
C ASP A 117 -2.45 5.95 2.56
N ASP A 118 -3.47 5.19 2.90
CA ASP A 118 -4.84 5.53 2.61
C ASP A 118 -5.35 6.85 3.21
N GLY A 119 -6.22 7.55 2.45
CA GLY A 119 -6.85 8.81 2.87
C GLY A 119 -6.37 10.07 2.14
N TRP A 120 -5.50 9.93 1.14
CA TRP A 120 -5.03 11.03 0.29
C TRP A 120 -6.03 11.40 -0.82
N ASP A 121 -6.82 10.43 -1.26
CA ASP A 121 -7.79 10.56 -2.33
C ASP A 121 -9.21 10.88 -1.81
N ASP A 122 -10.06 11.28 -2.73
CA ASP A 122 -11.49 11.48 -2.51
C ASP A 122 -12.28 10.54 -3.45
N PRO A 123 -12.72 9.37 -2.94
CA PRO A 123 -13.42 8.39 -3.76
C PRO A 123 -14.78 8.89 -4.27
N GLN A 124 -15.32 10.00 -3.77
CA GLN A 124 -16.55 10.62 -4.29
C GLN A 124 -16.29 11.44 -5.57
N ARG A 125 -15.06 11.90 -5.78
CA ARG A 125 -14.66 12.68 -6.97
C ARG A 125 -14.19 11.79 -8.12
N GLY A 126 -13.89 10.53 -7.82
CA GLY A 126 -13.41 9.54 -8.78
C GLY A 126 -12.39 8.61 -8.15
N MET A 127 -12.12 7.49 -8.81
CA MET A 127 -11.08 6.56 -8.37
C MET A 127 -9.72 7.26 -8.41
N TRP A 128 -9.03 7.31 -7.27
CA TRP A 128 -7.70 7.92 -7.10
C TRP A 128 -7.64 9.42 -7.44
N ALA A 129 -8.78 10.11 -7.39
CA ALA A 129 -8.80 11.55 -7.52
C ALA A 129 -8.32 12.18 -6.22
N PHE A 130 -7.34 13.11 -6.27
CA PHE A 130 -6.88 13.81 -5.07
C PHE A 130 -8.04 14.45 -4.31
N ASN A 131 -7.98 14.37 -2.98
CA ASN A 131 -8.81 15.20 -2.13
C ASN A 131 -8.29 16.65 -2.18
N VAL A 132 -8.83 17.45 -3.11
CA VAL A 132 -8.37 18.84 -3.36
C VAL A 132 -8.55 19.77 -2.17
N ALA A 133 -9.40 19.44 -1.20
CA ALA A 133 -9.53 20.21 0.03
C ALA A 133 -8.34 19.98 0.98
N ARG A 134 -7.74 18.80 0.95
CA ARG A 134 -6.57 18.41 1.76
C ARG A 134 -5.23 18.62 1.03
N PHE A 135 -5.26 18.46 -0.29
CA PHE A 135 -4.12 18.51 -1.21
C PHE A 135 -4.48 19.37 -2.43
N PRO A 136 -4.55 20.71 -2.27
CA PRO A 136 -4.98 21.61 -3.34
C PRO A 136 -4.06 21.56 -4.57
N ASN A 137 -2.80 21.19 -4.39
CA ASN A 137 -1.80 21.05 -5.45
C ASN A 137 -1.41 19.58 -5.69
N GLY A 138 -2.25 18.63 -5.28
CA GLY A 138 -1.84 17.22 -5.23
C GLY A 138 -0.62 17.04 -4.33
N PHE A 139 0.33 16.22 -4.77
CA PHE A 139 1.57 15.94 -4.02
C PHE A 139 2.79 16.74 -4.48
N ASP A 140 2.64 17.73 -5.37
CA ASP A 140 3.76 18.52 -5.89
C ASP A 140 4.64 19.13 -4.79
N ASN A 141 4.01 19.62 -3.72
CA ASN A 141 4.73 20.17 -2.57
C ASN A 141 5.47 19.09 -1.77
N LEU A 142 4.88 17.89 -1.64
CA LEU A 142 5.53 16.75 -0.96
C LEU A 142 6.73 16.23 -1.76
N VAL A 143 6.61 16.18 -3.09
CA VAL A 143 7.70 15.82 -4.00
C VAL A 143 8.85 16.79 -3.87
N ARG A 144 8.58 18.10 -3.86
CA ARG A 144 9.61 19.11 -3.65
C ARG A 144 10.27 19.02 -2.27
N ALA A 145 9.49 18.74 -1.23
CA ALA A 145 9.99 18.68 0.14
C ALA A 145 10.80 17.42 0.44
N ALA A 146 10.52 16.30 -0.23
CA ALA A 146 11.22 15.05 -0.02
C ALA A 146 12.68 15.05 -0.56
N ASP A 147 13.08 16.08 -1.30
CA ASP A 147 14.43 16.25 -1.86
C ASP A 147 14.91 15.00 -2.62
N SER A 148 15.89 14.26 -2.07
CA SER A 148 16.44 13.03 -2.66
C SER A 148 15.60 11.78 -2.40
N SER A 149 14.61 11.85 -1.52
CA SER A 149 13.68 10.77 -1.22
C SER A 149 12.53 10.71 -2.23
N SER A 150 12.07 9.51 -2.53
CA SER A 150 10.90 9.27 -3.36
C SER A 150 9.59 9.51 -2.60
N ASN A 151 8.49 9.71 -3.33
CA ASN A 151 7.13 9.70 -2.76
C ASN A 151 6.38 8.50 -3.31
N GLY A 152 5.76 7.72 -2.43
CA GLY A 152 4.91 6.59 -2.75
C GLY A 152 3.45 6.86 -2.42
N ILE A 153 2.56 6.13 -3.08
CA ILE A 153 1.12 6.20 -2.84
C ILE A 153 0.55 4.80 -2.65
N TRP A 154 -0.36 4.67 -1.71
CA TRP A 154 -1.20 3.49 -1.62
C TRP A 154 -2.35 3.58 -2.63
N LEU A 155 -2.66 2.47 -3.28
CA LEU A 155 -3.80 2.33 -4.18
C LEU A 155 -4.50 1.01 -3.91
N SER A 156 -5.81 0.96 -4.13
CA SER A 156 -6.53 -0.30 -4.30
C SER A 156 -7.36 -0.23 -5.58
N PRO A 157 -7.11 -1.13 -6.55
CA PRO A 157 -7.90 -1.25 -7.78
C PRO A 157 -9.39 -1.55 -7.52
N TRP A 158 -9.72 -2.04 -6.32
CA TRP A 158 -11.05 -2.43 -5.89
C TRP A 158 -11.71 -1.41 -4.94
N GLY A 159 -11.00 -0.33 -4.59
CA GLY A 159 -11.49 0.71 -3.69
C GLY A 159 -11.39 0.35 -2.20
N GLY A 160 -10.45 -0.53 -1.83
CA GLY A 160 -10.09 -0.90 -0.46
C GLY A 160 -10.67 -2.18 0.07
N TYR A 161 -10.50 -2.38 1.39
CA TYR A 161 -11.11 -3.47 2.17
C TYR A 161 -12.63 -3.29 2.41
N GLY A 162 -13.35 -2.71 1.44
CA GLY A 162 -14.80 -2.52 1.42
C GLY A 162 -15.49 -3.38 0.35
N GLU A 163 -16.79 -3.17 0.11
CA GLU A 163 -17.48 -3.84 -1.01
C GLU A 163 -16.80 -3.50 -2.33
N ALA A 164 -16.50 -4.52 -3.13
CA ALA A 164 -15.80 -4.40 -4.41
C ALA A 164 -16.49 -3.37 -5.31
N LYS A 165 -15.79 -2.26 -5.57
CA LYS A 165 -16.18 -1.33 -6.63
C LYS A 165 -15.71 -2.00 -7.93
N GLY A 166 -16.66 -2.56 -8.69
CA GLY A 166 -16.40 -3.47 -9.82
C GLY A 166 -15.34 -3.03 -10.85
N PRO A 167 -14.96 -3.91 -11.79
CA PRO A 167 -13.78 -3.72 -12.63
C PRO A 167 -13.82 -2.41 -13.42
N VAL A 168 -12.79 -1.56 -13.25
CA VAL A 168 -12.66 -0.26 -13.92
C VAL A 168 -11.52 -0.29 -14.95
N PRO A 169 -11.70 0.31 -16.14
CA PRO A 169 -10.63 0.45 -17.13
C PRO A 169 -9.42 1.23 -16.58
N LEU A 170 -8.22 0.70 -16.84
CA LEU A 170 -6.95 1.25 -16.39
C LEU A 170 -6.68 2.65 -16.98
N PRO A 171 -6.08 3.58 -16.22
CA PRO A 171 -5.49 4.78 -16.81
C PRO A 171 -4.37 4.37 -17.76
N VAL A 172 -4.56 4.64 -19.05
CA VAL A 172 -3.52 4.43 -20.06
C VAL A 172 -2.48 5.53 -19.88
N ALA A 173 -1.19 5.19 -19.81
CA ALA A 173 -0.13 6.15 -20.02
C ALA A 173 -0.16 6.59 -21.50
N ASP A 174 -1.05 7.52 -21.83
CA ASP A 174 -1.13 8.08 -23.16
C ASP A 174 0.12 8.95 -23.40
N THR A 175 0.98 8.47 -24.31
CA THR A 175 2.13 9.24 -24.80
C THR A 175 1.72 10.22 -25.90
N ARG A 176 0.42 10.37 -26.17
CA ARG A 176 -0.11 11.36 -27.11
C ARG A 176 -0.95 12.38 -26.36
N SER A 177 -0.48 13.62 -26.44
CA SER A 177 -1.21 14.82 -26.04
C SER A 177 -2.66 14.81 -26.56
N GLY A 178 -3.66 14.85 -25.67
CA GLY A 178 -5.00 15.26 -26.09
C GLY A 178 -6.23 14.82 -25.29
N SER A 179 -6.14 13.96 -24.28
CA SER A 179 -7.32 13.61 -23.46
C SER A 179 -7.13 14.01 -21.98
N SER A 180 -8.14 14.64 -21.41
CA SER A 180 -8.19 15.16 -20.04
C SER A 180 -8.36 14.04 -19.00
N GLN A 181 -7.50 13.02 -19.05
CA GLN A 181 -7.33 12.06 -17.97
C GLN A 181 -6.18 12.55 -17.07
N GLN A 182 -6.47 12.62 -15.78
CA GLN A 182 -5.57 13.11 -14.74
C GLN A 182 -4.32 12.21 -14.74
N GLN A 183 -3.20 12.70 -15.28
CA GLN A 183 -1.92 12.00 -15.18
C GLN A 183 -1.53 11.92 -13.70
N LEU A 184 -1.25 10.71 -13.20
CA LEU A 184 -0.63 10.53 -11.88
C LEU A 184 0.76 11.19 -11.95
N PRO A 185 0.99 12.34 -11.30
CA PRO A 185 2.21 13.10 -11.52
C PRO A 185 3.22 12.72 -10.45
N VAL A 186 3.94 11.61 -10.59
CA VAL A 186 5.11 11.40 -9.70
C VAL A 186 6.20 10.52 -10.30
N SER A 187 7.32 11.18 -10.65
CA SER A 187 8.63 10.55 -10.75
C SER A 187 8.99 9.96 -9.38
N GLY A 188 9.32 8.66 -9.35
CA GLY A 188 9.64 7.97 -8.09
C GLY A 188 8.43 7.45 -7.31
N THR A 189 7.23 7.41 -7.90
CA THR A 189 6.07 6.75 -7.28
C THR A 189 6.47 5.34 -6.82
N ARG A 190 6.32 5.05 -5.53
CA ARG A 190 6.39 3.68 -5.00
C ARG A 190 5.01 3.25 -4.54
N PHE A 191 4.52 2.15 -5.10
CA PHE A 191 3.15 1.70 -4.99
C PHE A 191 3.01 0.77 -3.79
N ASP A 192 1.97 0.94 -2.96
CA ASP A 192 1.56 -0.09 -2.00
C ASP A 192 0.08 -0.45 -2.20
N GLY A 193 -0.20 -1.75 -2.31
CA GLY A 193 -1.55 -2.27 -2.08
C GLY A 193 -2.26 -2.94 -3.24
N ILE A 194 -2.54 -4.23 -3.12
CA ILE A 194 -3.57 -4.94 -3.87
C ILE A 194 -4.35 -5.76 -2.84
N ALA A 195 -5.52 -5.28 -2.44
CA ALA A 195 -6.35 -5.98 -1.48
C ALA A 195 -7.74 -6.23 -2.06
N GLY A 196 -8.14 -7.50 -2.09
CA GLY A 196 -9.52 -7.94 -2.22
C GLY A 196 -9.97 -8.65 -0.94
N ASP A 197 -11.28 -8.83 -0.78
CA ASP A 197 -11.87 -9.50 0.38
C ASP A 197 -11.43 -10.99 0.42
N PRO A 198 -10.86 -11.50 1.53
CA PRO A 198 -10.50 -12.90 1.67
C PRO A 198 -11.70 -13.88 1.61
N SER A 199 -12.94 -13.40 1.65
CA SER A 199 -14.17 -14.17 1.44
C SER A 199 -14.51 -14.40 -0.04
N GLU A 200 -13.86 -13.68 -0.95
CA GLU A 200 -14.06 -13.80 -2.40
C GLU A 200 -13.37 -15.05 -2.97
N VAL A 201 -13.97 -15.62 -4.00
CA VAL A 201 -13.70 -16.97 -4.53
C VAL A 201 -12.20 -17.19 -4.81
N PRO A 202 -11.60 -18.30 -4.31
CA PRO A 202 -10.21 -18.64 -4.58
C PRO A 202 -9.91 -18.62 -6.09
N GLY A 203 -9.04 -17.70 -6.53
CA GLY A 203 -8.49 -17.64 -7.89
C GLY A 203 -8.99 -16.50 -8.79
N GLN A 204 -10.03 -15.73 -8.42
CA GLN A 204 -10.53 -14.63 -9.27
C GLN A 204 -9.87 -13.26 -9.00
N ILE A 205 -9.27 -13.09 -7.81
CA ILE A 205 -8.85 -11.78 -7.28
C ILE A 205 -7.52 -11.29 -7.89
N PHE A 206 -6.72 -12.16 -8.52
CA PHE A 206 -5.30 -11.83 -8.76
C PHE A 206 -4.94 -11.45 -10.20
N LEU A 207 -5.72 -11.87 -11.20
CA LEU A 207 -5.29 -11.69 -12.60
C LEU A 207 -5.24 -10.22 -13.06
N PRO A 208 -6.29 -9.39 -12.86
CA PRO A 208 -6.25 -7.99 -13.28
C PRO A 208 -5.16 -7.19 -12.56
N ASP A 209 -4.95 -7.48 -11.28
CA ASP A 209 -3.97 -6.81 -10.43
C ASP A 209 -2.53 -7.19 -10.81
N MET A 210 -2.27 -8.48 -11.06
CA MET A 210 -0.99 -8.95 -11.59
C MET A 210 -0.74 -8.46 -13.02
N VAL A 211 -1.78 -8.28 -13.84
CA VAL A 211 -1.65 -7.66 -15.18
C VAL A 211 -1.27 -6.17 -15.05
N MET A 212 -1.84 -5.43 -14.10
CA MET A 212 -1.45 -4.05 -13.82
C MET A 212 0.02 -3.97 -13.40
N VAL A 213 0.42 -4.79 -12.42
CA VAL A 213 1.81 -4.89 -11.96
C VAL A 213 2.75 -5.23 -13.13
N ALA A 214 2.45 -6.30 -13.87
CA ALA A 214 3.27 -6.74 -15.00
C ALA A 214 3.41 -5.66 -16.08
N SER A 215 2.31 -4.96 -16.42
CA SER A 215 2.34 -3.88 -17.42
C SER A 215 3.22 -2.70 -17.02
N ARG A 216 3.33 -2.38 -15.72
CA ARG A 216 4.18 -1.31 -15.20
C ARG A 216 5.64 -1.74 -15.03
N THR A 217 5.92 -3.02 -14.76
CA THR A 217 7.30 -3.52 -14.70
C THR A 217 8.05 -3.46 -16.03
N ALA A 218 7.33 -3.39 -17.17
CA ALA A 218 7.90 -3.28 -18.50
C ALA A 218 8.21 -1.83 -18.94
N ALA A 219 7.87 -0.82 -18.13
CA ALA A 219 8.08 0.59 -18.46
C ALA A 219 9.53 1.05 -18.21
N LYS A 220 10.01 2.03 -19.00
CA LYS A 220 11.38 2.58 -18.88
C LYS A 220 11.65 3.31 -17.56
N ASP A 221 10.63 3.92 -16.97
CA ASP A 221 10.71 4.62 -15.68
C ASP A 221 10.12 3.72 -14.59
N ARG A 222 10.94 2.79 -14.08
CA ARG A 222 10.47 1.71 -13.21
C ARG A 222 10.04 2.24 -11.84
N ILE A 223 8.78 1.98 -11.49
CA ILE A 223 8.16 2.20 -10.18
C ILE A 223 8.51 1.02 -9.27
N TRP A 224 8.79 1.27 -8.00
CA TRP A 224 8.93 0.20 -7.01
C TRP A 224 7.55 -0.22 -6.50
N ILE A 225 7.31 -1.53 -6.45
CA ILE A 225 6.00 -2.06 -6.11
C ILE A 225 6.11 -2.87 -4.82
N ASN A 226 5.47 -2.37 -3.76
CA ASN A 226 5.17 -3.13 -2.56
C ASN A 226 3.78 -3.77 -2.71
N LEU A 227 3.71 -5.09 -2.66
CA LEU A 227 2.45 -5.81 -2.79
C LEU A 227 1.90 -6.12 -1.41
N THR A 228 0.82 -5.44 -1.02
CA THR A 228 -0.01 -5.95 0.08
C THR A 228 -0.88 -7.09 -0.42
N THR A 229 -1.04 -8.15 0.38
CA THR A 229 -1.91 -9.29 0.04
C THR A 229 -2.82 -9.62 1.21
N GLY A 230 -4.13 -9.69 0.98
CA GLY A 230 -5.10 -10.24 1.95
C GLY A 230 -5.08 -11.78 2.07
N THR A 231 -4.08 -12.45 1.48
CA THR A 231 -3.98 -13.91 1.37
C THR A 231 -2.59 -14.42 1.74
N TRP A 232 -2.35 -15.71 1.57
CA TRP A 232 -1.01 -16.30 1.65
C TRP A 232 -0.13 -15.84 0.47
N PRO A 233 0.93 -15.07 0.72
CA PRO A 233 1.76 -14.55 -0.36
C PRO A 233 2.55 -15.68 -1.03
N SER A 234 2.42 -15.80 -2.35
CA SER A 234 3.29 -16.67 -3.13
C SER A 234 4.65 -16.00 -3.32
N PRO A 235 5.78 -16.70 -3.10
CA PRO A 235 7.10 -16.13 -3.38
C PRO A 235 7.29 -15.78 -4.86
N PHE A 236 6.50 -16.38 -5.76
CA PHE A 236 6.56 -16.06 -7.19
C PHE A 236 6.00 -14.69 -7.52
N PHE A 237 5.23 -14.03 -6.64
CA PHE A 237 4.83 -12.64 -6.86
C PHE A 237 6.03 -11.71 -6.98
N LEU A 238 7.15 -12.04 -6.34
CA LEU A 238 8.41 -11.28 -6.46
C LEU A 238 8.99 -11.28 -7.88
N LEU A 239 8.49 -12.11 -8.80
CA LEU A 239 8.84 -12.00 -10.21
C LEU A 239 8.31 -10.70 -10.84
N TRP A 240 7.29 -10.06 -10.25
CA TRP A 240 6.66 -8.85 -10.78
C TRP A 240 6.64 -7.69 -9.78
N VAL A 241 6.85 -7.94 -8.48
CA VAL A 241 6.88 -6.87 -7.46
C VAL A 241 8.24 -6.85 -6.76
N ASP A 242 8.56 -5.75 -6.11
CA ASP A 242 9.85 -5.57 -5.43
C ASP A 242 9.84 -6.16 -4.01
N SER A 243 8.74 -5.95 -3.29
CA SER A 243 8.49 -6.43 -1.93
C SER A 243 7.04 -6.87 -1.74
N ILE A 244 6.78 -7.63 -0.69
CA ILE A 244 5.45 -8.07 -0.29
C ILE A 244 5.23 -7.65 1.17
N TRP A 245 4.14 -6.95 1.47
CA TRP A 245 3.69 -6.72 2.84
C TRP A 245 3.39 -8.07 3.48
N ARG A 246 3.90 -8.28 4.70
CA ARG A 246 3.73 -9.57 5.36
C ARG A 246 2.25 -9.74 5.73
N GLY A 247 1.68 -10.89 5.35
CA GLY A 247 0.35 -11.29 5.81
C GLY A 247 0.32 -11.56 7.33
N HIS A 248 -0.88 -11.92 7.81
CA HIS A 248 -1.31 -11.97 9.22
C HIS A 248 -1.84 -10.62 9.74
N ARG A 249 -1.95 -10.46 11.06
CA ARG A 249 -2.46 -9.23 11.67
C ARG A 249 -1.44 -8.13 11.47
N ASP A 250 -1.91 -6.95 11.08
CA ASP A 250 -1.13 -5.72 11.19
C ASP A 250 -0.65 -5.53 12.64
N VAL A 251 0.51 -4.91 12.81
CA VAL A 251 1.16 -4.77 14.12
C VAL A 251 0.16 -4.18 15.11
N LEU A 252 -0.18 -5.00 16.10
CA LEU A 252 -1.20 -4.85 17.16
C LEU A 252 -1.87 -3.45 17.25
N ALA A 253 -2.79 -3.17 16.32
CA ALA A 253 -3.71 -2.01 16.36
C ALA A 253 -4.66 -2.01 17.59
N PHE A 254 -4.49 -2.95 18.52
CA PHE A 254 -5.40 -3.22 19.63
C PHE A 254 -4.67 -3.44 20.96
N SER A 255 -3.43 -2.95 21.11
CA SER A 255 -2.78 -2.93 22.41
C SER A 255 -3.63 -2.18 23.43
N GLU A 256 -3.95 -2.85 24.55
CA GLU A 256 -4.64 -2.27 25.71
C GLU A 256 -3.70 -1.43 26.60
N ASP A 257 -2.45 -1.17 26.18
CA ASP A 257 -1.49 -0.35 26.92
C ASP A 257 -1.98 1.12 26.99
N GLU A 258 -2.75 1.43 28.02
CA GLU A 258 -3.22 2.78 28.32
C GLU A 258 -2.06 3.64 28.80
N ARG A 259 -1.43 4.37 27.88
CA ARG A 259 -0.50 5.45 28.21
C ARG A 259 -1.28 6.77 28.32
N PRO A 260 -1.48 7.33 29.52
CA PRO A 260 -2.26 8.55 29.70
C PRO A 260 -1.64 9.73 28.95
N GLY A 261 -2.48 10.55 28.33
CA GLY A 261 -2.05 11.76 27.60
C GLY A 261 -1.62 11.52 26.14
N LEU A 262 -1.64 10.28 25.65
CA LEU A 262 -1.38 9.96 24.24
C LEU A 262 -2.67 9.69 23.46
N THR A 263 -2.71 10.08 22.19
CA THR A 263 -3.77 9.65 21.27
C THR A 263 -3.65 8.15 20.98
N ILE A 264 -4.73 7.53 20.49
CA ILE A 264 -4.73 6.11 20.11
C ILE A 264 -3.60 5.79 19.11
N ARG A 265 -3.41 6.65 18.11
CA ARG A 265 -2.36 6.49 17.08
C ARG A 265 -0.95 6.59 17.66
N GLN A 266 -0.71 7.54 18.56
CA GLN A 266 0.57 7.63 19.28
C GLN A 266 0.86 6.37 20.11
N ARG A 267 -0.16 5.74 20.69
CA ARG A 267 0.01 4.46 21.40
C ARG A 267 0.40 3.33 20.45
N TRP A 268 -0.18 3.27 19.25
CA TRP A 268 0.22 2.28 18.23
C TRP A 268 1.67 2.43 17.79
N GLN A 269 2.14 3.67 17.61
CA GLN A 269 3.55 3.94 17.24
C GLN A 269 4.56 3.52 18.32
N LEU A 270 4.17 3.61 19.59
CA LEU A 270 5.02 3.27 20.73
C LEU A 270 4.90 1.81 21.18
N PHE A 271 4.07 1.02 20.49
CA PHE A 271 3.88 -0.38 20.80
C PHE A 271 5.20 -1.16 20.71
N ARG A 272 5.39 -2.08 21.65
CA ARG A 272 6.52 -3.01 21.75
C ARG A 272 5.94 -4.35 22.23
N GLU A 273 6.32 -5.44 21.57
CA GLU A 273 5.99 -6.83 21.99
C GLU A 273 6.80 -7.27 23.22
#